data_AF-A0A1W9GT09-F1
#
_entry.id   AF-A0A1W9GT09-F1
#
_cell.length_a   1.000
_cell.length_b   1.000
_cell.length_c   1.000
_cell.angle_alpha   90.00
_cell.angle_beta   90.00
_cell.angle_gamma   90.00
#
_symmetry.space_group_name_H-M   'P 1'
#
loop_
_entity.id
_entity.type
_entity.pdbx_description
1 polymer ?
#
loop_
_entity_poly.entity_id
_entity_poly.type
_entity_poly.pdbx_seq_one_letter_code
_entity_poly.pdbx_strand_id
1 'polypeptide(L)'
;MPRQRNRDVSLDNVFHALLRLHKALLGDERVAYERVHGRISSNGEFLQLVLNDAWFAWLRPLSQVIAKFDELSEANEPSAREEIPALLVSVRTLLTPTEAGEGFSRQYHDALQRSPDVVLAHAAARALLMQSVPNKG
;
A
#
# COMPACT_ATOMS: atom_id res chain seq x y z
N MET A 1 -16.70 22.48 -14.89
CA MET A 1 -16.95 21.24 -14.11
C MET A 1 -15.78 20.99 -13.13
N PRO A 2 -15.77 21.58 -11.92
CA PRO A 2 -14.63 21.49 -10.98
C PRO A 2 -14.58 20.20 -10.12
N ARG A 3 -15.68 19.47 -9.95
CA ARG A 3 -15.74 18.28 -9.09
C ARG A 3 -14.94 17.07 -9.60
N GLN A 4 -14.83 16.92 -10.92
CA GLN A 4 -14.12 15.81 -11.55
C GLN A 4 -12.60 15.90 -11.31
N ARG A 5 -12.01 17.06 -11.62
CA ARG A 5 -10.58 17.32 -11.44
C ARG A 5 -10.11 17.14 -9.99
N ASN A 6 -10.91 17.56 -9.01
CA ASN A 6 -10.56 17.37 -7.59
C ASN A 6 -10.57 15.89 -7.17
N ARG A 7 -11.47 15.08 -7.74
CA ARG A 7 -11.52 13.63 -7.47
C ARG A 7 -10.27 12.95 -8.04
N ASP A 8 -9.88 13.28 -9.26
CA ASP A 8 -8.72 12.69 -9.92
C ASP A 8 -7.42 13.01 -9.14
N VAL A 9 -7.25 14.27 -8.70
CA VAL A 9 -6.13 14.68 -7.83
C VAL A 9 -6.15 13.95 -6.48
N SER A 10 -7.32 13.70 -5.90
CA SER A 10 -7.43 12.96 -4.63
C SER A 10 -6.99 11.50 -4.77
N LEU A 11 -7.32 10.86 -5.89
CA LEU A 11 -6.96 9.47 -6.15
C LEU A 11 -5.47 9.32 -6.44
N ASP A 12 -4.91 10.23 -7.24
CA ASP A 12 -3.47 10.32 -7.50
C ASP A 12 -2.67 10.46 -6.19
N ASN A 13 -3.14 11.32 -5.29
CA ASN A 13 -2.54 11.46 -3.96
C ASN A 13 -2.58 10.16 -3.14
N VAL A 14 -3.70 9.43 -3.16
CA VAL A 14 -3.83 8.13 -2.49
C VAL A 14 -2.87 7.11 -3.10
N PHE A 15 -2.82 7.01 -4.43
CA PHE A 15 -1.91 6.11 -5.14
C PHE A 15 -0.45 6.36 -4.76
N HIS A 16 -0.01 7.62 -4.83
CA HIS A 16 1.35 7.99 -4.43
C HIS A 16 1.63 7.73 -2.95
N ALA A 17 0.64 7.88 -2.07
CA ALA A 17 0.81 7.53 -0.65
C ALA A 17 0.96 6.02 -0.45
N LEU A 18 0.22 5.19 -1.18
CA LEU A 18 0.35 3.73 -1.15
C LEU A 18 1.71 3.27 -1.68
N LEU A 19 2.21 3.88 -2.76
CA LEU A 19 3.57 3.62 -3.27
C LEU A 19 4.64 3.95 -2.22
N ARG A 20 4.51 5.09 -1.52
CA ARG A 20 5.43 5.46 -0.43
C ARG A 20 5.36 4.45 0.73
N LEU A 21 4.16 4.02 1.11
CA LEU A 21 3.98 3.00 2.15
C LEU A 21 4.62 1.67 1.74
N HIS A 22 4.37 1.19 0.52
CA HIS A 22 4.97 -0.03 0.00
C HIS A 22 6.50 0.04 0.00
N LYS A 23 7.07 1.19 -0.42
CA LYS A 23 8.51 1.41 -0.39
C LYS A 23 9.08 1.38 1.04
N ALA A 24 8.40 1.98 2.01
CA ALA A 24 8.82 1.97 3.41
C ALA A 24 8.82 0.54 3.99
N LEU A 25 7.78 -0.24 3.69
CA LEU A 25 7.69 -1.65 4.08
C LEU A 25 8.80 -2.49 3.45
N LEU A 26 9.06 -2.33 2.15
CA LEU A 26 10.17 -3.00 1.48
C LEU A 26 11.52 -2.63 2.09
N GLY A 27 11.70 -1.37 2.52
CA GLY A 27 12.89 -0.91 3.21
C GLY A 27 13.09 -1.62 4.57
N ASP A 28 12.05 -1.70 5.39
CA ASP A 28 12.08 -2.41 6.68
C ASP A 28 12.38 -3.90 6.48
N GLU A 29 11.66 -4.55 5.57
CA GLU A 29 11.82 -5.98 5.29
C GLU A 29 13.18 -6.30 4.66
N ARG A 30 13.73 -5.41 3.84
CA ARG A 30 15.09 -5.55 3.32
C ARG A 30 16.11 -5.59 4.46
N VAL A 31 16.01 -4.67 5.42
CA VAL A 31 16.92 -4.63 6.57
C VAL A 31 16.77 -5.89 7.43
N ALA A 32 15.53 -6.34 7.65
CA ALA A 32 15.26 -7.57 8.40
C ALA A 32 15.82 -8.82 7.69
N TYR A 33 15.61 -8.93 6.39
CA TYR A 33 16.15 -10.00 5.55
C TYR A 33 17.67 -10.03 5.56
N GLU A 34 18.32 -8.87 5.34
CA GLU A 34 19.78 -8.77 5.29
C GLU A 34 20.46 -9.15 6.62
N ARG A 35 19.77 -8.95 7.76
CA ARG A 35 20.26 -9.39 9.07
C ARG A 35 20.28 -10.91 9.23
N VAL A 36 19.36 -11.63 8.59
CA VAL A 36 19.22 -13.09 8.70
C VAL A 36 19.99 -13.82 7.59
N HIS A 37 19.94 -13.30 6.37
CA HIS A 37 20.44 -13.96 5.17
C HIS A 37 21.75 -13.36 4.62
N GLY A 38 22.19 -12.22 5.16
CA GLY A 38 23.35 -11.48 4.65
C GLY A 38 22.97 -10.41 3.62
N ARG A 39 23.95 -9.63 3.19
CA ARG A 39 23.73 -8.47 2.30
C ARG A 39 23.19 -8.91 0.94
N ILE A 40 22.18 -8.20 0.46
CA ILE A 40 21.69 -8.34 -0.92
C ILE A 40 22.63 -7.58 -1.85
N SER A 41 23.12 -8.25 -2.89
CA SER A 41 24.24 -7.79 -3.71
C SER A 41 23.84 -6.72 -4.72
N SER A 42 22.56 -6.67 -5.12
CA SER A 42 22.07 -5.71 -6.11
C SER A 42 20.58 -5.41 -5.99
N ASN A 43 20.13 -4.31 -6.61
CA ASN A 43 18.70 -4.01 -6.70
C ASN A 43 17.94 -5.04 -7.56
N GLY A 44 18.60 -5.65 -8.55
CA GLY A 44 18.00 -6.71 -9.37
C GLY A 44 17.73 -7.98 -8.54
N GLU A 45 18.69 -8.37 -7.69
CA GLU A 45 18.52 -9.47 -6.75
C GLU A 45 17.41 -9.18 -5.74
N PHE A 46 17.38 -7.97 -5.18
CA PHE A 46 16.31 -7.57 -4.26
C PHE A 46 14.93 -7.67 -4.94
N LEU A 47 14.81 -7.21 -6.18
CA LEU A 47 13.56 -7.35 -6.94
C LEU A 47 13.17 -8.81 -7.11
N GLN A 48 14.11 -9.70 -7.44
CA GLN A 48 13.83 -11.14 -7.56
C GLN A 48 13.34 -11.74 -6.24
N LEU A 49 13.91 -11.33 -5.10
CA LEU A 49 13.45 -11.75 -3.78
C LEU A 49 12.03 -11.26 -3.50
N VAL A 50 11.75 -9.98 -3.75
CA VAL A 50 10.42 -9.39 -3.54
C VAL A 50 9.34 -10.11 -4.36
N LEU A 51 9.69 -10.55 -5.57
CA LEU A 51 8.76 -11.25 -6.46
C LEU A 51 8.54 -12.72 -6.06
N ASN A 52 9.61 -13.42 -5.68
CA ASN A 52 9.60 -14.90 -5.62
C ASN A 52 9.74 -15.48 -4.22
N ASP A 53 10.30 -14.75 -3.26
CA ASP A 53 10.61 -15.26 -1.92
C ASP A 53 9.40 -15.17 -0.98
N ALA A 54 9.23 -16.20 -0.14
CA ALA A 54 8.15 -16.28 0.84
C ALA A 54 8.25 -15.18 1.92
N TRP A 55 9.45 -14.70 2.22
CA TRP A 55 9.71 -13.60 3.14
C TRP A 55 8.94 -12.33 2.75
N PHE A 56 8.87 -12.02 1.46
CA PHE A 56 8.21 -10.81 0.95
C PHE A 56 6.76 -11.06 0.52
N ALA A 57 6.31 -12.33 0.51
CA ALA A 57 4.99 -12.70 -0.01
C ALA A 57 3.83 -12.02 0.73
N TRP A 58 4.03 -11.64 2.00
CA TRP A 58 3.01 -10.94 2.78
C TRP A 58 2.72 -9.52 2.25
N LEU A 59 3.59 -8.91 1.44
CA LEU A 59 3.37 -7.59 0.84
C LEU A 59 2.48 -7.62 -0.42
N ARG A 60 2.23 -8.82 -1.00
CA ARG A 60 1.45 -8.99 -2.24
C ARG A 60 0.07 -8.33 -2.21
N PRO A 61 -0.72 -8.39 -1.12
CA PRO A 61 -2.02 -7.70 -1.08
C PRO A 61 -1.92 -6.19 -1.32
N LEU A 62 -0.87 -5.55 -0.81
CA LEU A 62 -0.64 -4.12 -1.04
C LEU A 62 -0.23 -3.84 -2.48
N SER A 63 0.63 -4.68 -3.07
CA SER A 63 1.02 -4.56 -4.48
C SER A 63 -0.16 -4.71 -5.44
N GLN A 64 -1.08 -5.63 -5.15
CA GLN A 64 -2.30 -5.83 -5.94
C GLN A 64 -3.22 -4.60 -5.89
N VAL A 65 -3.37 -4.00 -4.71
CA VAL A 65 -4.13 -2.76 -4.56
C VAL A 65 -3.51 -1.62 -5.36
N ILE A 66 -2.18 -1.48 -5.31
CA ILE A 66 -1.45 -0.44 -6.08
C ILE A 66 -1.65 -0.66 -7.58
N ALA A 67 -1.48 -1.88 -8.07
CA ALA A 67 -1.68 -2.20 -9.49
C ALA A 67 -3.11 -1.91 -9.95
N LYS A 68 -4.12 -2.25 -9.13
CA LYS A 68 -5.53 -1.94 -9.45
C LYS A 68 -5.80 -0.43 -9.44
N PHE A 69 -5.13 0.34 -8.59
CA PHE A 69 -5.22 1.80 -8.63
C PHE A 69 -4.64 2.39 -9.91
N ASP A 70 -3.47 1.90 -10.32
CA ASP A 70 -2.79 2.30 -11.55
C ASP A 70 -3.69 2.05 -12.77
N GLU A 71 -4.23 0.83 -12.89
CA GLU A 71 -5.17 0.43 -13.94
C GLU A 71 -6.41 1.33 -14.00
N LEU A 72 -7.06 1.58 -12.85
CA LEU A 72 -8.24 2.44 -12.80
C LEU A 72 -7.93 3.92 -13.05
N SER A 73 -6.70 4.36 -12.80
CA SER A 73 -6.26 5.74 -13.08
C SER A 73 -6.04 5.97 -14.57
N GLU A 74 -5.62 4.94 -15.31
CA GLU A 74 -5.45 5.00 -16.76
C GLU A 74 -6.78 4.77 -17.52
N ALA A 75 -7.74 4.09 -16.89
CA ALA A 75 -9.03 3.78 -17.49
C ALA A 75 -9.93 5.02 -17.65
N ASN A 76 -10.37 5.28 -18.89
CA ASN A 76 -11.27 6.40 -19.22
C ASN A 76 -12.76 6.01 -19.21
N GLU A 77 -13.09 4.74 -18.93
CA GLU A 77 -14.45 4.24 -19.02
C GLU A 77 -15.30 4.55 -17.77
N PRO A 78 -16.63 4.73 -17.91
CA PRO A 78 -17.52 4.96 -16.77
C PRO A 78 -17.50 3.85 -15.72
N SER A 79 -17.37 2.58 -16.14
CA SER A 79 -17.31 1.39 -15.28
C SER A 79 -16.15 1.45 -14.27
N ALA A 80 -14.97 1.90 -14.71
CA ALA A 80 -13.80 2.08 -13.83
C ALA A 80 -14.10 3.04 -12.68
N ARG A 81 -14.95 4.06 -12.91
CA ARG A 81 -15.31 5.06 -11.90
C ARG A 81 -16.24 4.53 -10.82
N GLU A 82 -16.98 3.47 -11.12
CA GLU A 82 -17.89 2.77 -10.21
C GLU A 82 -17.13 1.83 -9.28
N GLU A 83 -15.95 1.35 -9.68
CA GLU A 83 -15.09 0.47 -8.87
C GLU A 83 -14.27 1.22 -7.82
N ILE A 84 -13.94 2.49 -8.07
CA ILE A 84 -13.08 3.32 -7.20
C ILE A 84 -13.55 3.36 -5.72
N PRO A 85 -14.84 3.56 -5.39
CA PRO A 85 -15.30 3.56 -4.01
C PRO A 85 -15.07 2.21 -3.30
N ALA A 86 -15.31 1.10 -3.99
CA ALA A 86 -15.08 -0.23 -3.45
C ALA A 86 -13.58 -0.49 -3.22
N LEU A 87 -12.73 -0.04 -4.14
CA LEU A 87 -11.28 -0.13 -3.98
C LEU A 87 -10.80 0.67 -2.77
N LEU A 88 -11.24 1.92 -2.59
CA LEU A 88 -10.89 2.75 -1.43
C LEU A 88 -11.28 2.10 -0.10
N VAL A 89 -12.47 1.47 -0.04
CA VAL A 89 -12.90 0.71 1.15
C VAL A 89 -11.99 -0.49 1.39
N SER A 90 -11.63 -1.24 0.34
CA SER A 90 -10.70 -2.38 0.44
C SER A 90 -9.35 -1.94 0.99
N VAL A 91 -8.79 -0.83 0.52
CA VAL A 91 -7.53 -0.28 1.04
C VAL A 91 -7.64 0.08 2.51
N ARG A 92 -8.74 0.76 2.90
CA ARG A 92 -8.96 1.12 4.31
C ARG A 92 -8.98 -0.10 5.22
N THR A 93 -9.63 -1.18 4.77
CA THR A 93 -9.67 -2.45 5.49
C THR A 93 -8.30 -3.10 5.55
N LEU A 94 -7.57 -3.16 4.44
CA LEU A 94 -6.22 -3.72 4.38
C LEU A 94 -5.26 -3.00 5.34
N LEU A 95 -5.31 -1.66 5.38
CA LEU A 95 -4.47 -0.83 6.25
C LEU A 95 -4.98 -0.72 7.70
N THR A 96 -5.84 -1.65 8.14
CA THR A 96 -6.25 -1.77 9.55
C THR A 96 -5.34 -2.78 10.24
N PRO A 97 -4.34 -2.34 11.03
CA PRO A 97 -3.44 -3.26 11.72
C PRO A 97 -4.20 -4.04 12.79
N THR A 98 -3.87 -5.32 12.94
CA THR A 98 -4.40 -6.15 14.02
C THR A 98 -3.34 -7.12 14.52
N GLU A 99 -3.16 -7.16 15.84
CA GLU A 99 -2.24 -8.07 16.53
C GLU A 99 -2.72 -9.53 16.47
N ALA A 100 -4.04 -9.73 16.44
CA ALA A 100 -4.66 -11.06 16.41
C ALA A 100 -4.81 -11.65 15.00
N GLY A 101 -4.37 -10.95 13.96
CA GLY A 101 -4.50 -11.38 12.57
C GLY A 101 -3.49 -12.46 12.14
N GLU A 102 -3.62 -12.88 10.88
CA GLU A 102 -2.66 -13.71 10.15
C GLU A 102 -2.26 -13.02 8.84
N GLY A 103 -1.15 -13.44 8.23
CA GLY A 103 -0.68 -12.90 6.96
C GLY A 103 -0.36 -11.41 7.04
N PHE A 104 -0.95 -10.62 6.13
CA PHE A 104 -0.66 -9.19 5.99
C PHE A 104 -0.86 -8.43 7.31
N SER A 105 -1.98 -8.61 8.00
CA SER A 105 -2.34 -7.71 9.10
C SER A 105 -1.41 -7.82 10.31
N ARG A 106 -0.90 -9.03 10.60
CA ARG A 106 0.09 -9.25 11.67
C ARG A 106 1.44 -8.67 11.29
N GLN A 107 1.96 -9.03 10.10
CA GLN A 107 3.25 -8.51 9.63
C GLN A 107 3.23 -6.98 9.50
N TYR A 108 2.09 -6.43 9.07
CA TYR A 108 1.88 -4.99 8.98
C TYR A 108 1.86 -4.31 10.35
N HIS A 109 1.20 -4.93 11.35
CA HIS A 109 1.26 -4.46 12.73
C HIS A 109 2.71 -4.46 13.25
N ASP A 110 3.46 -5.54 13.03
CA ASP A 110 4.84 -5.64 13.50
C ASP A 110 5.76 -4.63 12.82
N ALA A 111 5.61 -4.41 11.50
CA ALA A 111 6.34 -3.39 10.76
C ALA A 111 6.08 -1.97 11.31
N LEU A 112 4.84 -1.67 11.72
CA LEU A 112 4.49 -0.39 12.37
C LEU A 112 5.18 -0.21 13.72
N GLN A 113 5.45 -1.28 14.47
CA GLN A 113 6.19 -1.21 15.74
C GLN A 113 7.70 -1.05 15.52
N ARG A 114 8.24 -1.58 14.42
CA ARG A 114 9.69 -1.63 14.15
C ARG A 114 10.23 -0.40 13.42
N SER A 115 9.41 0.23 12.56
CA SER A 115 9.90 1.24 11.62
C SER A 115 9.13 2.57 11.71
N PRO A 116 9.77 3.65 12.17
CA PRO A 116 9.19 5.00 12.16
C PRO A 116 8.77 5.46 10.76
N ASP A 117 9.52 5.08 9.72
CA ASP A 117 9.21 5.43 8.32
C ASP A 117 7.89 4.78 7.87
N VAL A 118 7.62 3.54 8.31
CA VAL A 118 6.36 2.85 8.05
C VAL A 118 5.21 3.54 8.77
N VAL A 119 5.41 3.99 10.02
CA VAL A 119 4.39 4.76 10.78
C VAL A 119 4.03 6.06 10.06
N LEU A 120 5.03 6.83 9.63
CA LEU A 120 4.81 8.09 8.91
C LEU A 120 4.09 7.88 7.57
N ALA A 121 4.52 6.87 6.81
CA ALA A 121 3.87 6.54 5.54
C ALA A 121 2.43 6.04 5.73
N HIS A 122 2.17 5.24 6.77
CA HIS A 122 0.83 4.80 7.15
C HIS A 122 -0.07 5.98 7.51
N ALA A 123 0.40 6.89 8.36
CA ALA A 123 -0.38 8.05 8.77
C ALA A 123 -0.77 8.92 7.57
N ALA A 124 0.17 9.16 6.65
CA ALA A 124 -0.09 9.91 5.41
C ALA A 124 -1.13 9.21 4.52
N ALA A 125 -1.00 7.89 4.31
CA ALA A 125 -1.96 7.12 3.52
C ALA A 125 -3.37 7.15 4.15
N ARG A 126 -3.47 6.95 5.47
CA ARG A 126 -4.76 6.99 6.19
C ARG A 126 -5.43 8.36 6.14
N ALA A 127 -4.66 9.44 6.28
CA ALA A 127 -5.19 10.79 6.19
C ALA A 127 -5.84 11.06 4.83
N LEU A 128 -5.23 10.61 3.74
CA LEU A 128 -5.75 10.77 2.37
C LEU A 128 -6.97 9.87 2.10
N LEU A 129 -6.97 8.64 2.63
CA LEU A 129 -8.11 7.74 2.54
C LEU A 129 -9.34 8.30 3.26
N MET A 130 -9.15 8.92 4.43
CA MET A 130 -10.25 9.58 5.16
C MET A 130 -10.87 10.76 4.40
N GLN A 131 -10.07 11.47 3.60
CA GLN A 131 -10.56 12.57 2.75
C GLN A 131 -11.26 12.07 1.48
N SER A 132 -10.90 10.86 1.02
CA SER A 132 -11.37 10.31 -0.26
C SER A 132 -12.61 9.41 -0.14
N VAL A 133 -12.88 8.85 1.03
CA VAL A 133 -14.09 8.04 1.29
C VAL A 133 -15.17 8.95 1.90
N PRO A 134 -16.35 9.12 1.29
CA PRO A 134 -17.43 9.86 1.91
C PRO A 134 -17.87 9.14 3.20
N ASN A 135 -17.81 9.86 4.32
CA ASN A 135 -18.30 9.37 5.60
C ASN A 135 -19.81 9.11 5.45
N LYS A 136 -20.25 7.85 5.49
CA LYS A 136 -21.67 7.55 5.68
C LYS A 136 -22.01 7.91 7.12
N GLY A 137 -22.68 9.05 7.29
CA GLY A 137 -23.45 9.35 8.50
C GLY A 137 -24.68 8.45 8.59
#